data_AF-A0A165RNC7-F1
#
_entry.id   AF-A0A165RNC7-F1
#
_cell.length_a   1.000
_cell.length_b   1.000
_cell.length_c   1.000
_cell.angle_alpha   90.00
_cell.angle_beta   90.00
_cell.angle_gamma   90.00
#
_symmetry.space_group_name_H-M   'P 1'
#
loop_
_entity.id
_entity.type
_entity.pdbx_description
1 polymer ?
#
loop_
_entity_poly.entity_id
_entity_poly.type
_entity_poly.pdbx_seq_one_letter_code
_entity_poly.pdbx_strand_id
1 'polypeptide(L)'
;NSNIFPVWASLARDYLSVMGSSVSSERAFSHAGITISKRRNRLKADIVEAIQGMKCSLRHDLLFRVLPTSLDEPDFEATMED
;
A
#
# COMPACT_ATOMS: atom_id res chain seq x y z
N ASN A 1 4.64 -20.05 2.19
CA ASN A 1 6.04 -19.61 2.39
C ASN A 1 6.29 -18.86 3.71
N SER A 2 5.44 -17.94 4.17
CA SER A 2 5.65 -17.21 5.44
C SER A 2 5.67 -18.11 6.70
N ASN A 3 4.88 -19.18 6.74
CA ASN A 3 4.85 -20.11 7.86
C ASN A 3 6.11 -21.00 7.97
N ILE A 4 6.88 -21.14 6.89
CA ILE A 4 8.05 -22.03 6.84
C ILE A 4 9.33 -21.24 7.13
N PHE A 5 9.38 -19.96 6.73
CA PHE A 5 10.53 -19.09 6.97
C PHE A 5 10.07 -17.67 7.34
N PRO A 6 9.66 -17.42 8.60
CA PRO A 6 9.11 -16.13 9.01
C PRO A 6 10.10 -14.97 8.83
N VAL A 7 11.38 -15.19 9.15
CA VAL A 7 12.45 -14.17 9.04
C VAL A 7 12.78 -13.84 7.59
N TRP A 8 12.85 -14.85 6.71
CA TRP A 8 13.11 -14.62 5.29
C TRP A 8 11.90 -14.01 4.58
N ALA A 9 10.69 -14.34 5.04
CA ALA A 9 9.47 -13.75 4.51
C ALA A 9 9.35 -12.26 4.88
N SER A 10 9.73 -11.85 6.09
CA SER A 10 9.79 -10.43 6.44
C SER A 10 10.87 -9.71 5.61
N LEU A 11 12.07 -10.30 5.53
CA LEU A 11 13.18 -9.74 4.76
C LEU A 11 12.81 -9.56 3.27
N ALA A 12 12.22 -10.57 2.65
CA ALA A 12 11.81 -10.50 1.26
C ALA A 12 10.74 -9.42 1.02
N ARG A 13 9.80 -9.22 1.97
CA ARG A 13 8.80 -8.14 1.86
C ARG A 13 9.44 -6.77 2.00
N ASP A 14 10.39 -6.61 2.90
CA ASP A 14 11.07 -5.32 3.10
C ASP A 14 11.92 -4.94 1.89
N TYR A 15 12.66 -5.89 1.31
CA TYR A 15 13.57 -5.61 0.19
C TYR A 15 12.91 -5.63 -1.19
N LEU A 16 11.99 -6.55 -1.47
CA LEU A 16 11.34 -6.63 -2.79
C LEU A 16 10.25 -5.57 -2.98
N SER A 17 9.73 -4.99 -1.88
CA SER A 17 8.81 -3.85 -1.99
C SER A 17 9.51 -2.54 -2.35
N VAL A 18 10.83 -2.48 -2.24
CA VAL A 18 11.62 -1.34 -2.70
C VAL A 18 11.58 -1.30 -4.22
N MET A 19 10.91 -0.30 -4.74
CA MET A 19 10.83 -0.05 -6.16
C MET A 19 12.19 0.36 -6.70
N GLY A 20 12.78 -0.44 -7.59
CA GLY A 20 14.11 -0.19 -8.18
C GLY A 20 14.15 0.96 -9.21
N SER A 21 13.07 1.71 -9.40
CA SER A 21 12.96 2.75 -10.43
C SER A 21 12.28 4.02 -9.92
N SER A 22 12.77 5.19 -10.35
CA SER A 22 12.19 6.50 -10.05
C SER A 22 10.90 6.81 -10.84
N VAL A 23 10.48 5.94 -11.76
CA VAL A 23 9.36 6.20 -12.68
C VAL A 23 8.03 6.47 -11.96
N SER A 24 7.79 5.85 -10.80
CA SER A 24 6.58 6.10 -10.02
C SER A 24 6.58 7.51 -9.40
N SER A 25 7.72 7.96 -8.87
CA SER A 25 7.87 9.34 -8.37
C SER A 25 7.73 10.36 -9.50
N GLU A 26 8.35 10.13 -10.66
CA GLU A 26 8.23 11.01 -11.83
C GLU A 26 6.79 11.10 -12.34
N ARG A 27 6.08 9.97 -12.36
CA ARG A 27 4.65 9.93 -12.70
C ARG A 27 3.83 10.75 -11.70
N ALA A 28 4.08 10.62 -10.41
CA ALA A 28 3.39 11.40 -9.38
C ALA A 28 3.65 12.91 -9.53
N PHE A 29 4.91 13.31 -9.77
CA PHE A 29 5.28 14.71 -9.99
C PHE A 29 4.71 15.29 -11.28
N SER A 30 4.68 14.52 -12.38
CA SER A 30 4.08 14.95 -13.64
C SER A 30 2.56 15.20 -13.47
N HIS A 31 1.85 14.30 -12.79
CA HIS A 31 0.43 14.49 -12.48
C HIS A 31 0.16 15.69 -11.56
N ALA A 32 1.00 15.88 -10.54
CA ALA A 32 0.93 17.07 -9.68
C ALA A 32 1.21 18.36 -10.48
N GLY A 33 2.18 18.32 -11.40
CA GLY A 33 2.52 19.44 -12.28
C GLY A 33 1.37 19.86 -13.21
N ILE A 34 0.56 18.91 -13.69
CA ILE A 34 -0.66 19.20 -14.46
C ILE A 34 -1.70 19.92 -13.59
N THR A 35 -1.80 19.56 -12.30
CA THR A 35 -2.72 20.20 -11.34
C THR A 35 -2.25 21.60 -10.92
N ILE A 36 -0.92 21.83 -10.86
CA ILE A 36 -0.29 23.10 -10.47
C ILE A 36 -0.14 24.07 -11.64
N SER A 37 -0.08 23.57 -12.89
CA SER A 37 0.25 24.37 -14.07
C SER A 37 -0.62 25.64 -14.18
N LYS A 38 0.03 26.72 -14.64
CA LYS A 38 -0.46 28.12 -14.73
C LYS A 38 -1.89 28.30 -15.28
N ARG A 39 -2.48 27.31 -15.96
CA ARG A 39 -3.84 27.41 -16.50
C ARG A 39 -4.94 27.41 -15.45
N ARG A 40 -4.86 26.70 -14.29
CA ARG A 40 -5.93 26.75 -13.25
C ARG A 40 -5.48 26.28 -11.86
N ASN A 41 -4.93 27.20 -11.05
CA ASN A 41 -4.93 27.25 -9.57
C ASN A 41 -3.51 27.37 -8.95
N ARG A 42 -3.21 28.51 -8.31
CA ARG A 42 -1.99 28.73 -7.50
C ARG A 42 -2.11 28.00 -6.15
N LEU A 43 -2.27 26.68 -6.18
CA LEU A 43 -2.30 25.89 -4.95
C LEU A 43 -0.92 25.92 -4.29
N LYS A 44 -0.91 26.08 -2.96
CA LYS A 44 0.28 25.89 -2.15
C LYS A 44 0.72 24.43 -2.23
N ALA A 45 2.02 24.18 -2.10
CA ALA A 45 2.62 22.85 -2.14
C ALA A 45 1.91 21.88 -1.17
N ASP A 46 1.63 22.33 0.06
CA ASP A 46 0.94 21.54 1.09
C ASP A 46 -0.43 21.01 0.63
N ILE A 47 -1.18 21.82 -0.11
CA ILE A 47 -2.52 21.44 -0.61
C ILE A 47 -2.38 20.40 -1.73
N VAL A 48 -1.37 20.55 -2.59
CA VAL A 48 -1.10 19.60 -3.67
C VAL A 48 -0.64 18.25 -3.10
N GLU A 49 0.20 18.27 -2.08
CA GLU A 49 0.65 17.08 -1.36
C GLU A 49 -0.53 16.34 -0.72
N ALA A 50 -1.39 17.04 0.02
CA ALA A 50 -2.57 16.46 0.63
C ALA A 50 -3.52 15.83 -0.43
N ILE A 51 -3.76 16.52 -1.55
CA ILE A 51 -4.62 16.01 -2.63
C ILE A 51 -4.01 14.78 -3.30
N GLN A 52 -2.72 14.81 -3.60
CA GLN A 52 -2.04 13.68 -4.24
C GLN A 52 -1.95 12.48 -3.29
N GLY A 53 -1.72 12.71 -2.01
CA GLY A 53 -1.75 11.70 -0.94
C GLY A 53 -3.14 11.06 -0.78
N MET A 54 -4.21 11.87 -0.78
CA MET A 54 -5.59 11.37 -0.73
C MET A 54 -5.94 10.55 -1.98
N LYS A 55 -5.54 11.02 -3.16
CA LYS A 55 -5.71 10.26 -4.43
C LYS A 55 -4.97 8.91 -4.40
N CYS A 56 -3.75 8.90 -3.87
CA CYS A 56 -2.96 7.68 -3.71
C CYS A 56 -3.68 6.71 -2.75
N SER A 57 -4.12 7.20 -1.60
CA SER A 57 -4.79 6.41 -0.56
C SER A 57 -6.10 5.79 -1.05
N LEU A 58 -6.89 6.53 -1.84
CA LEU A 58 -8.10 6.00 -2.49
C LEU A 58 -7.77 4.91 -3.53
N ARG A 59 -6.71 5.10 -4.32
CA ARG A 59 -6.34 4.15 -5.39
C ARG A 59 -5.79 2.84 -4.84
N HIS A 60 -5.16 2.88 -3.68
CA HIS A 60 -4.62 1.71 -2.98
C HIS A 60 -5.55 1.17 -1.89
N ASP A 61 -6.80 1.66 -1.84
CA ASP A 61 -7.83 1.26 -0.86
C ASP A 61 -7.35 1.32 0.61
N LEU A 62 -6.52 2.30 0.91
CA LEU A 62 -5.92 2.48 2.23
C LEU A 62 -6.85 3.21 3.21
N LEU A 63 -7.91 3.85 2.71
CA LEU A 63 -8.88 4.59 3.54
C LEU A 63 -9.96 3.68 4.14
N PHE A 64 -10.36 2.62 3.41
CA PHE A 64 -11.36 1.66 3.86
C PHE A 64 -10.74 0.27 3.87
N ARG A 65 -9.67 0.09 4.65
CA ARG A 65 -9.15 -1.26 4.88
C ARG A 65 -10.19 -2.02 5.69
N VAL A 66 -11.05 -2.77 5.03
CA VAL A 66 -11.90 -3.77 5.67
C VAL A 66 -10.95 -4.68 6.43
N LEU A 67 -11.03 -4.65 7.76
CA LEU A 67 -10.26 -5.54 8.61
C LEU A 67 -10.63 -6.97 8.17
N PRO A 68 -9.67 -7.82 7.75
CA PRO A 68 -9.99 -9.23 7.59
C PRO A 68 -10.45 -9.70 8.97
N THR A 69 -11.73 -10.05 9.09
CA THR A 69 -12.32 -10.68 10.28
C THR A 69 -11.46 -11.89 10.61
N SER A 70 -10.57 -11.73 11.59
CA SER A 70 -9.66 -12.75 12.04
C SER A 70 -10.37 -13.64 13.05
N LEU A 71 -11.17 -14.62 12.59
CA LEU A 71 -11.57 -15.81 13.36
C LEU A 71 -12.06 -16.88 12.37
N ASP A 72 -11.12 -17.57 11.72
CA ASP A 72 -11.35 -18.97 11.36
C ASP A 72 -10.50 -19.76 12.37
N GLU A 73 -11.17 -20.28 13.39
CA GLU A 73 -10.61 -21.23 14.35
C GLU A 73 -10.02 -22.43 13.59
N PRO A 74 -8.78 -22.87 13.88
CA PRO A 74 -8.33 -24.16 13.40
C PRO A 74 -9.02 -25.27 14.20
N ASP A 75 -9.97 -25.97 13.60
CA ASP A 75 -10.47 -27.25 14.11
C ASP A 75 -9.31 -28.26 14.13
N PHE A 76 -8.59 -28.30 15.25
CA PHE A 76 -7.64 -29.35 15.59
C PHE A 76 -8.33 -30.33 16.52
N GLU A 77 -9.16 -31.21 15.97
CA GLU A 77 -9.65 -32.37 16.71
C GLU A 77 -9.01 -33.64 16.12
N ALA A 78 -7.89 -34.00 16.74
CA ALA A 78 -7.37 -35.34 16.70
C ALA A 78 -8.23 -36.20 17.65
N THR A 79 -8.98 -37.15 17.11
CA THR A 79 -9.43 -38.32 17.86
C THR A 79 -8.90 -39.57 17.17
N MET A 80 -7.96 -40.21 17.88
CA MET A 80 -7.66 -41.65 17.82
C MET A 80 -8.92 -42.47 18.18
N GLU A 81 -8.88 -43.78 17.89
CA GLU A 81 -9.88 -44.87 18.11
C GLU A 81 -10.78 -45.11 16.88
N ASP A 82 -10.81 -46.26 16.20
CA ASP A 82 -10.32 -47.64 16.38
C ASP A 82 -9.88 -48.24 15.02
#